data_AF-A0A9P0PP67-F1
#
_entry.id   AF-A0A9P0PP67-F1
#
_cell.length_a   1.000
_cell.length_b   1.000
_cell.length_c   1.000
_cell.angle_alpha   90.00
_cell.angle_beta   90.00
_cell.angle_gamma   90.00
#
_symmetry.space_group_name_H-M   'P 1'
#
loop_
_entity.id
_entity.type
_entity.pdbx_description
1 polymer ?
#
loop_
_entity_poly.entity_id
_entity_poly.type
_entity_poly.pdbx_seq_one_letter_code
_entity_poly.pdbx_strand_id
1 'polypeptide(L)'
;MHFVYGFCNGSSLAAVREYQRIFPNRIVPGRRMFTDIHRNLSNHGSFHRMQGSGRPLGNYRMDIALNMFENNLQISIRNVSEIMDIPRSIVRKMYEYPFDSYPKNNNFR
;
A
#
# COMPACT_ATOMS: atom_id res chain seq x y z
N MET A 1 8.72 -13.97 15.24
CA MET A 1 7.32 -14.45 15.30
C MET A 1 7.13 -15.69 14.44
N HIS A 2 7.47 -15.65 13.14
CA HIS A 2 7.43 -16.81 12.25
C HIS A 2 8.17 -18.05 12.81
N PHE A 3 9.41 -17.86 13.26
CA PHE A 3 10.21 -18.94 13.87
C PHE A 3 9.56 -19.56 15.11
N VAL A 4 9.01 -18.73 16.01
CA VAL A 4 8.30 -19.20 17.21
C VAL A 4 7.05 -19.99 16.83
N TYR A 5 6.32 -19.55 15.79
CA TYR A 5 5.16 -20.27 15.30
C TYR A 5 5.51 -21.62 14.67
N GLY A 6 6.60 -21.69 13.90
CA GLY A 6 7.13 -22.95 13.36
C GLY A 6 7.61 -23.89 14.47
N PHE A 7 8.31 -23.36 15.48
CA PHE A 7 8.75 -24.12 16.66
C PHE A 7 7.57 -24.71 17.44
N CYS A 8 6.45 -24.00 17.51
CA CYS A 8 5.22 -24.47 18.15
C CYS A 8 4.33 -25.33 17.24
N ASN A 9 4.89 -25.95 16.18
CA ASN A 9 4.17 -26.82 15.24
C ASN A 9 2.90 -26.18 14.64
N GLY A 10 2.92 -24.87 14.39
CA GLY A 10 1.78 -24.15 13.84
C GLY A 10 0.66 -23.85 14.86
N SER A 11 0.88 -24.09 16.16
CA SER A 11 -0.07 -23.69 17.19
C SER A 11 0.10 -22.22 17.55
N SER A 12 -0.88 -21.39 17.15
CA SER A 12 -0.85 -19.95 17.41
C SER A 12 -0.94 -19.61 18.91
N LEU A 13 -1.68 -20.40 19.70
CA LEU A 13 -1.78 -20.20 21.15
C LEU A 13 -0.48 -20.53 21.87
N ALA A 14 0.17 -21.64 21.48
CA ALA A 14 1.48 -21.99 22.03
C ALA A 14 2.53 -20.95 21.64
N ALA A 15 2.50 -20.47 20.39
CA ALA A 15 3.43 -19.46 19.91
C ALA A 15 3.31 -18.12 20.67
N VAL A 16 2.09 -17.72 21.05
CA VAL A 16 1.85 -16.51 21.87
C VAL A 16 2.48 -16.66 23.26
N ARG A 17 2.23 -17.79 23.93
CA ARG A 17 2.80 -18.07 25.26
C ARG A 17 4.32 -18.13 25.22
N GLU A 18 4.85 -18.81 24.20
CA GLU A 18 6.29 -18.95 24.00
C GLU A 18 6.95 -17.61 23.65
N TYR A 19 6.29 -16.77 22.86
CA TYR A 19 6.78 -15.43 22.56
C TYR A 19 6.84 -14.56 23.81
N GLN A 20 5.82 -14.58 24.66
CA GLN A 20 5.80 -13.87 25.93
C GLN A 20 6.89 -14.38 26.89
N ARG A 21 7.17 -15.69 26.89
CA ARG A 21 8.23 -16.32 27.68
C ARG A 21 9.62 -15.87 27.24
N ILE A 22 9.88 -15.86 25.94
CA ILE A 22 11.18 -15.47 25.36
C ILE A 22 11.40 -13.95 25.46
N PHE A 23 10.33 -13.16 25.34
CA PHE A 23 10.38 -11.69 25.32
C PHE A 23 9.45 -11.08 26.37
N PRO A 24 9.77 -11.18 27.67
CA PRO A 24 8.87 -10.79 28.76
C PRO A 24 8.49 -9.29 28.74
N ASN A 25 9.40 -8.42 28.27
CA ASN A 25 9.21 -6.97 28.25
C ASN A 25 8.74 -6.40 26.89
N ARG A 26 8.17 -7.23 26.01
CA ARG A 26 7.66 -6.80 24.69
C ARG A 26 6.13 -6.92 24.64
N ILE A 27 5.51 -6.05 23.84
CA ILE A 27 4.08 -6.18 23.51
C ILE A 27 3.85 -7.53 22.82
N VAL A 28 2.97 -8.34 23.38
CA VAL A 28 2.64 -9.65 22.83
C VAL A 28 1.74 -9.50 21.60
N PRO A 29 2.16 -10.02 20.44
CA PRO A 29 1.33 -10.01 19.25
C PRO A 29 0.09 -10.89 19.43
N GLY A 30 -1.03 -10.50 18.83
CA GLY A 30 -2.21 -11.36 18.79
C GLY A 30 -1.97 -12.63 17.97
N ARG A 31 -2.71 -13.71 18.28
CA ARG A 31 -2.59 -15.04 17.63
C ARG A 31 -2.60 -14.99 16.09
N ARG A 32 -3.41 -14.09 15.52
CA ARG A 32 -3.59 -13.93 14.07
C ARG A 32 -2.35 -13.38 13.39
N MET A 33 -1.56 -12.58 14.09
CA MET A 33 -0.32 -12.03 13.54
C MET A 33 0.71 -13.14 13.30
N PHE A 34 0.81 -14.14 14.19
CA PHE A 34 1.70 -15.29 13.99
C PHE A 34 1.32 -16.10 12.75
N THR A 35 0.02 -16.36 12.56
CA THR A 35 -0.49 -17.11 11.40
C THR A 35 -0.31 -16.33 10.10
N ASP A 36 -0.63 -15.04 10.10
CA ASP A 36 -0.57 -14.21 8.88
C ASP A 36 0.87 -13.98 8.43
N ILE A 37 1.79 -13.73 9.36
CA ILE A 37 3.23 -13.62 9.07
C ILE A 37 3.75 -14.93 8.48
N HIS A 38 3.36 -16.07 9.05
CA HIS A 38 3.81 -17.37 8.55
C HIS A 38 3.27 -17.66 7.16
N ARG A 39 1.96 -17.50 6.95
CA ARG A 39 1.35 -17.68 5.63
C ARG A 39 1.95 -16.74 4.57
N ASN A 40 2.14 -15.47 4.90
CA ASN A 40 2.66 -14.49 3.94
C ASN A 40 4.11 -14.82 3.54
N LEU A 41 4.96 -15.21 4.50
CA LEU A 41 6.32 -15.67 4.19
C LEU A 41 6.33 -16.95 3.35
N SER A 42 5.54 -17.95 3.73
CA SER A 42 5.49 -19.22 2.99
C SER A 42 4.99 -19.04 1.56
N ASN A 43 4.01 -18.14 1.36
CA ASN A 43 3.39 -17.97 0.04
C ASN A 43 4.14 -16.97 -0.87
N HIS A 44 4.76 -15.93 -0.30
CA HIS A 44 5.30 -14.81 -1.10
C HIS A 44 6.78 -14.50 -0.79
N GLY A 45 7.42 -15.25 0.11
CA GLY A 45 8.82 -15.04 0.52
C GLY A 45 9.10 -13.69 1.19
N SER A 46 8.07 -12.90 1.47
CA SER A 46 8.20 -11.50 1.89
C SER A 46 7.04 -11.04 2.75
N PHE A 47 7.28 -10.00 3.55
CA PHE A 47 6.23 -9.32 4.29
C PHE A 47 5.68 -8.18 3.44
N HIS A 48 4.39 -8.24 3.12
CA HIS A 48 3.72 -7.10 2.51
C HIS A 48 3.60 -5.98 3.55
N ARG A 49 4.40 -4.92 3.42
CA ARG A 49 4.14 -3.68 4.14
C ARG A 49 2.92 -3.05 3.48
N MET A 50 1.83 -2.89 4.22
CA MET A 50 0.80 -1.93 3.85
C MET A 50 1.45 -0.56 3.84
N GLN A 51 1.97 -0.14 2.69
CA GLN A 51 2.18 1.27 2.45
C GLN A 51 0.79 1.89 2.41
N GLY A 52 0.57 2.93 3.21
CA GLY A 52 -0.65 3.73 3.10
C GLY A 52 -0.66 4.42 1.75
N SER A 53 -1.07 3.70 0.70
CA SER A 53 -1.42 4.31 -0.56
C SER A 53 -2.70 5.08 -0.28
N GLY A 54 -2.59 6.42 -0.26
CA GLY A 54 -3.76 7.27 -0.27
C GLY A 54 -4.71 6.82 -1.38
N ARG A 55 -6.00 7.12 -1.22
CA ARG A 55 -7.03 6.74 -2.19
C ARG A 55 -6.57 7.15 -3.60
N PRO A 56 -6.42 6.20 -4.56
CA PRO A 56 -6.04 6.56 -5.91
C PRO A 56 -7.08 7.53 -6.47
N LEU A 57 -6.61 8.60 -7.12
CA LEU A 57 -7.52 9.45 -7.88
C LEU A 57 -8.12 8.58 -8.99
N GLY A 58 -9.46 8.55 -9.10
CA GLY A 58 -10.11 7.71 -10.10
C GLY A 58 -9.62 8.06 -11.51
N ASN A 59 -9.34 7.03 -12.32
CA ASN A 59 -8.75 7.13 -13.66
C ASN A 59 -9.38 8.22 -14.54
N TYR A 60 -10.71 8.35 -14.52
CA TYR A 60 -11.45 9.35 -15.29
C TYR A 60 -10.99 10.81 -15.05
N ARG A 61 -10.65 11.18 -13.81
CA ARG A 61 -10.18 12.54 -13.50
C ARG A 61 -8.74 12.79 -13.98
N MET A 62 -7.93 11.73 -14.09
CA MET A 62 -6.58 11.82 -14.65
C MET A 62 -6.63 12.01 -16.15
N ASP A 63 -7.43 11.21 -16.86
CA ASP A 63 -7.52 11.24 -18.32
C ASP A 63 -7.92 12.64 -18.83
N ILE A 64 -8.91 13.26 -18.18
CA ILE A 64 -9.34 14.63 -18.52
C ILE A 64 -8.23 15.64 -18.26
N ALA A 65 -7.53 15.53 -17.12
CA ALA A 65 -6.45 16.46 -16.79
C ALA A 65 -5.28 16.34 -17.78
N LEU A 66 -4.93 15.12 -18.21
CA LEU A 66 -3.92 14.88 -19.25
C LEU A 66 -4.35 15.47 -20.59
N ASN A 67 -5.61 15.26 -20.99
CA ASN A 67 -6.16 15.81 -22.22
C ASN A 67 -6.12 17.35 -22.23
N MET A 68 -6.31 18.00 -21.07
CA MET A 68 -6.16 19.46 -20.96
C MET A 68 -4.72 19.94 -21.22
N PHE A 69 -3.71 19.19 -20.76
CA PHE A 69 -2.30 19.50 -21.04
C PHE A 69 -1.93 19.23 -22.50
N GLU A 70 -2.43 18.13 -23.09
CA GLU A 70 -2.15 17.76 -24.48
C GLU A 70 -2.72 18.78 -25.48
N ASN A 71 -3.96 19.26 -25.26
CA ASN A 71 -4.59 20.23 -26.17
C ASN A 71 -4.11 21.67 -25.96
N ASN A 72 -3.43 21.97 -24.86
CA ASN A 72 -2.96 23.32 -24.57
C ASN A 72 -1.66 23.31 -23.77
N LEU A 73 -0.53 23.37 -24.48
CA LEU A 73 0.81 23.36 -23.90
C LEU A 73 1.11 24.57 -22.98
N GLN A 74 0.27 25.61 -22.98
CA GLN A 74 0.41 26.78 -22.11
C GLN A 74 -0.48 26.72 -20.86
N ILE A 75 -1.28 25.67 -20.68
CA ILE A 75 -2.14 25.55 -19.51
C ILE A 75 -1.29 25.28 -18.26
N SER A 76 -1.50 26.10 -17.22
CA SER A 76 -0.77 25.95 -15.97
C SER A 76 -1.38 24.85 -15.09
N ILE A 77 -0.55 24.21 -14.27
CA ILE A 77 -0.97 23.29 -13.20
C ILE A 77 -2.04 23.92 -12.31
N ARG A 78 -1.95 25.24 -12.08
CA ARG A 78 -2.92 26.00 -11.29
C ARG A 78 -4.29 26.03 -11.98
N ASN A 79 -4.35 26.32 -13.27
CA ASN A 79 -5.61 26.36 -14.02
C ASN A 79 -6.29 24.98 -14.03
N VAL A 80 -5.52 23.90 -14.28
CA VAL A 80 -6.07 22.54 -14.26
C VAL A 80 -6.60 22.17 -12.87
N SER A 81 -5.89 22.55 -11.82
CA SER A 81 -6.33 22.35 -10.43
C SER A 81 -7.67 23.04 -10.13
N GLU A 82 -7.83 24.28 -10.60
CA GLU A 82 -9.05 25.08 -10.40
C GLU A 82 -10.22 24.54 -11.25
N ILE A 83 -9.98 24.17 -12.52
CA ILE A 83 -11.01 23.61 -13.41
C ILE A 83 -11.49 22.24 -12.92
N MET A 84 -10.57 21.40 -12.49
CA MET A 84 -10.86 20.02 -12.12
C MET A 84 -11.24 19.85 -10.65
N ASP A 85 -11.09 20.88 -9.82
CA ASP A 85 -11.19 20.81 -8.35
C ASP A 85 -10.31 19.70 -7.76
N ILE A 86 -9.04 19.68 -8.18
CA ILE A 86 -8.03 18.70 -7.74
C ILE A 86 -6.88 19.47 -7.08
N PRO A 87 -6.29 18.98 -5.97
CA PRO A 87 -5.11 19.59 -5.38
C PRO A 87 -3.94 19.71 -6.38
N ARG A 88 -3.28 20.87 -6.40
CA ARG A 88 -2.12 21.15 -7.27
C ARG A 88 -1.01 20.10 -7.17
N SER A 89 -0.82 19.50 -5.98
CA SER A 89 0.17 18.44 -5.75
C SER A 89 -0.11 17.17 -6.54
N ILE A 90 -1.38 16.88 -6.83
CA ILE A 90 -1.80 15.71 -7.61
C ILE A 90 -1.69 16.01 -9.10
N VAL A 91 -2.11 17.20 -9.53
CA VAL A 91 -1.94 17.66 -10.92
C VAL A 91 -0.45 17.70 -11.30
N ARG A 92 0.43 18.15 -10.39
CA ARG A 92 1.88 18.12 -10.61
C ARG A 92 2.40 16.70 -10.80
N LYS A 93 1.94 15.74 -9.98
CA LYS A 93 2.30 14.32 -10.14
C LYS A 93 1.81 13.74 -11.47
N MET A 94 0.63 14.13 -11.94
CA MET A 94 0.12 13.71 -13.25
C MET A 94 1.00 14.22 -14.39
N TYR A 95 1.49 15.46 -14.29
CA TYR A 95 2.39 16.04 -15.28
C TYR A 95 3.82 15.46 -15.21
N GLU A 96 4.35 15.25 -14.00
CA GLU A 96 5.71 14.72 -13.78
C GLU A 96 5.85 13.22 -14.07
N TYR A 97 4.78 12.43 -13.94
CA TYR A 97 4.80 10.97 -14.11
C TYR A 97 3.78 10.52 -15.15
N PRO A 98 4.22 9.97 -16.31
CA PRO A 98 3.32 9.35 -17.28
C PRO A 98 2.46 8.29 -16.60
N PHE A 99 1.18 8.19 -16.97
CA PHE A 99 0.20 7.29 -16.33
C PHE A 99 0.70 5.83 -16.19
N ASP A 100 1.51 5.35 -17.14
CA ASP A 100 2.11 4.01 -17.10
C ASP A 100 3.12 3.77 -15.97
N SER A 101 3.56 4.84 -15.30
CA SER A 101 4.49 4.81 -14.17
C SER A 101 3.79 4.64 -12.82
N TYR A 102 2.47 4.80 -12.76
CA TYR A 102 1.73 4.53 -11.55
C TYR A 102 1.64 3.03 -11.35
N PRO A 103 1.90 2.51 -10.13
CA PRO A 103 1.71 1.10 -9.86
C PRO A 103 0.24 0.76 -10.14
N LYS A 104 0.00 0.07 -11.26
CA LYS A 104 -1.29 -0.55 -11.56
C LYS A 104 -1.51 -1.53 -10.41
N ASN A 105 -2.37 -1.15 -9.46
CA ASN A 105 -2.86 -2.09 -8.47
C ASN A 105 -3.70 -3.12 -9.22
N ASN A 106 -3.04 -4.17 -9.72
CA ASN A 106 -3.63 -5.36 -10.31
C ASN A 106 -4.31 -6.21 -9.22
N ASN A 107 -5.15 -5.57 -8.41
CA ASN A 107 -5.99 -6.19 -7.39
C ASN A 107 -7.43 -5.78 -7.64
N PHE A 108 -7.93 -6.06 -8.85
CA PHE A 108 -9.33 -6.38 -9.03
C PHE A 108 -9.39 -7.89 -9.29
N ARG A 109 -10.16 -8.54 -8.41
CA ARG A 109 -10.46 -9.97 -8.33
C ARG A 109 -10.59 -10.68 -9.68
#